data_AF-A0A0F7JXM6-F1
#
_entry.id   AF-A0A0F7JXM6-F1
#
_cell.length_a   1.000
_cell.length_b   1.000
_cell.length_c   1.000
_cell.angle_alpha   90.00
_cell.angle_beta   90.00
_cell.angle_gamma   90.00
#
_symmetry.space_group_name_H-M   'P 1'
#
loop_
_entity.id
_entity.type
_entity.pdbx_description
1 polymer ?
#
loop_
_entity_poly.entity_id
_entity_poly.type
_entity_poly.pdbx_seq_one_letter_code
_entity_poly.pdbx_strand_id
1 'polypeptide(L)'
;MKRITEQLAELQPPDEQDNEQKIKRRGVLSKTALAQENRQYRGTTAISEGCRESGFVPAFYDTLSDRSVISRYADGSQAPIHLLDGVPVEWVSEYDAEGHVSSLRPGVIAGFLRDGRFYTREEVAEAK
;
A
#
# COMPACT_ATOMS: atom_id res chain seq x y z
N MET A 1 16.43 54.96 -9.32
CA MET A 1 16.21 54.17 -8.09
C MET A 1 14.87 53.44 -8.23
N LYS A 2 14.90 52.13 -8.53
CA LYS A 2 13.69 51.31 -8.75
C LYS A 2 13.37 50.58 -7.44
N ARG A 3 12.19 50.82 -6.85
CA ARG A 3 11.67 49.99 -5.75
C ARG A 3 11.06 48.74 -6.36
N ILE A 4 11.58 47.60 -5.93
CA ILE A 4 11.13 46.25 -6.27
C ILE A 4 9.98 45.95 -5.31
N THR A 5 8.77 45.76 -5.83
CA THR A 5 7.65 45.24 -5.04
C THR A 5 7.66 43.73 -5.20
N GLU A 6 8.00 43.04 -4.11
CA GLU A 6 8.06 41.58 -4.04
C GLU A 6 6.69 40.97 -4.28
N GLN A 7 6.63 40.09 -5.28
CA GLN A 7 5.53 39.14 -5.48
C GLN A 7 5.62 38.08 -4.37
N LEU A 8 4.72 38.17 -3.40
CA LEU A 8 4.38 37.04 -2.54
C LEU A 8 3.65 36.01 -3.39
N ALA A 9 4.40 35.02 -3.90
CA ALA A 9 3.82 33.84 -4.52
C ALA A 9 3.08 33.03 -3.45
N GLU A 10 1.77 32.91 -3.60
CA GLU A 10 0.92 31.99 -2.85
C GLU A 10 1.46 30.56 -2.99
N LEU A 11 2.05 30.03 -1.93
CA LEU A 11 2.33 28.60 -1.82
C LEU A 11 0.98 27.90 -1.63
N GLN A 12 0.33 27.56 -2.75
CA GLN A 12 -0.76 26.60 -2.75
C GLN A 12 -0.25 25.31 -2.07
N PRO A 13 -0.99 24.72 -1.13
CA PRO A 13 -0.59 23.45 -0.54
C PRO A 13 -0.44 22.43 -1.69
N PRO A 14 0.60 21.58 -1.66
CA PRO A 14 0.85 20.64 -2.74
C PRO A 14 -0.38 19.76 -2.94
N ASP A 15 -0.83 19.70 -4.20
CA ASP A 15 -2.01 18.95 -4.62
C ASP A 15 -1.83 17.48 -4.22
N GLU A 16 -2.67 16.97 -3.29
CA GLU A 16 -2.56 15.61 -2.72
C GLU A 16 -2.54 14.55 -3.84
N GLN A 17 -3.18 14.83 -4.97
CA GLN A 17 -3.25 13.97 -6.15
C GLN A 17 -1.89 13.82 -6.88
N ASP A 18 -1.08 14.88 -6.93
CA ASP A 18 0.26 14.82 -7.54
C ASP A 18 1.22 14.02 -6.64
N ASN A 19 1.08 14.19 -5.31
CA ASN A 19 1.85 13.42 -4.35
C ASN A 19 1.52 11.91 -4.42
N GLU A 20 0.24 11.55 -4.53
CA GLU A 20 -0.21 10.16 -4.69
C GLU A 20 0.32 9.50 -5.97
N GLN A 21 0.30 10.21 -7.11
CA GLN A 21 0.84 9.67 -8.36
C GLN A 21 2.36 9.48 -8.28
N LYS A 22 3.06 10.34 -7.54
CA LYS A 22 4.50 10.25 -7.30
C LYS A 22 4.84 9.12 -6.31
N ILE A 23 3.98 8.88 -5.32
CA ILE A 23 4.03 7.77 -4.35
C ILE A 23 3.86 6.42 -5.05
N LYS A 24 2.88 6.29 -5.96
CA LYS A 24 2.72 5.10 -6.81
C LYS A 24 3.97 4.80 -7.65
N ARG A 25 4.60 5.83 -8.22
CA ARG A 25 5.84 5.70 -9.00
C ARG A 25 7.08 5.41 -8.13
N ARG A 26 7.05 5.77 -6.84
CA ARG A 26 8.10 5.49 -5.86
C ARG A 26 7.90 4.17 -5.10
N GLY A 27 6.77 3.48 -5.28
CA GLY A 27 6.48 2.23 -4.59
C GLY A 27 6.28 2.39 -3.08
N VAL A 28 5.83 3.56 -2.62
CA VAL A 28 5.47 3.80 -1.21
C VAL A 28 4.01 3.38 -1.04
N LEU A 29 3.76 2.41 -0.16
CA LEU A 29 2.43 1.90 0.10
C LEU A 29 1.86 2.58 1.36
N SER A 30 0.79 3.34 1.22
CA SER A 30 0.10 4.01 2.33
C SER A 30 -1.31 3.45 2.54
N LYS A 31 -1.93 3.77 3.68
CA LYS A 31 -3.36 3.45 3.93
C LYS A 31 -4.26 3.97 2.79
N THR A 32 -4.00 5.17 2.29
CA THR A 32 -4.76 5.77 1.19
C THR A 32 -4.54 5.05 -0.14
N ALA A 33 -3.29 4.70 -0.46
CA ALA A 33 -2.95 3.93 -1.65
C ALA A 33 -3.63 2.55 -1.64
N LEU A 34 -3.60 1.85 -0.50
CA LEU A 34 -4.30 0.58 -0.30
C LEU A 34 -5.82 0.72 -0.48
N ALA A 35 -6.41 1.79 0.06
CA ALA A 35 -7.84 2.05 -0.12
C ALA A 35 -8.19 2.28 -1.60
N GLN A 36 -7.32 2.95 -2.35
CA GLN A 36 -7.50 3.16 -3.79
C GLN A 36 -7.34 1.86 -4.59
N GLU A 37 -6.34 1.03 -4.29
CA GLU A 37 -6.17 -0.29 -4.90
C GLU A 37 -7.37 -1.19 -4.63
N ASN A 38 -7.86 -1.20 -3.40
CA ASN A 38 -9.08 -1.92 -3.05
C ASN A 38 -10.28 -1.43 -3.87
N ARG A 39 -10.39 -0.12 -4.16
CA ARG A 39 -11.44 0.40 -5.05
C ARG A 39 -11.23 -0.01 -6.51
N GLN A 40 -9.99 -0.03 -7.00
CA GLN A 40 -9.66 -0.40 -8.37
C GLN A 40 -9.98 -1.87 -8.66
N TYR A 41 -9.67 -2.77 -7.73
CA TYR A 41 -9.84 -4.21 -7.92
C TYR A 41 -11.19 -4.74 -7.40
N ARG A 42 -12.07 -3.87 -6.89
CA ARG A 42 -13.42 -4.23 -6.40
C ARG A 42 -14.21 -5.01 -7.47
N GLY A 43 -14.73 -6.18 -7.09
CA GLY A 43 -15.51 -7.03 -7.99
C GLY A 43 -14.69 -8.00 -8.86
N THR A 44 -13.37 -8.03 -8.71
CA THR A 44 -12.51 -9.09 -9.27
C THR A 44 -12.26 -10.19 -8.25
N THR A 45 -11.79 -11.36 -8.69
CA THR A 45 -11.35 -12.47 -7.81
C THR A 45 -10.26 -12.04 -6.82
N ALA A 46 -9.56 -10.93 -7.09
CA ALA A 46 -8.55 -10.32 -6.23
C ALA A 46 -9.12 -9.60 -4.98
N ILE A 47 -10.40 -9.76 -4.63
CA ILE A 47 -10.98 -9.16 -3.40
C ILE A 47 -11.68 -10.24 -2.54
N SER A 48 -11.18 -10.35 -1.32
CA SER A 48 -11.72 -10.79 -0.01
C SER A 48 -12.73 -11.94 0.13
N GLU A 49 -13.70 -12.14 -0.78
CA GLU A 49 -14.67 -13.25 -0.66
C GLU A 49 -14.34 -14.38 -1.64
N GLY A 50 -14.10 -14.10 -2.93
CA GLY A 50 -13.73 -15.13 -3.92
C GLY A 50 -12.29 -15.65 -3.79
N CYS A 51 -11.39 -14.87 -3.18
CA CYS A 51 -9.98 -15.25 -2.98
C CYS A 51 -9.80 -16.31 -1.87
N ARG A 52 -10.66 -16.25 -0.85
CA ARG A 52 -10.53 -17.14 0.33
C ARG A 52 -10.89 -18.58 -0.01
N GLU A 53 -11.89 -18.78 -0.87
CA GLU A 53 -12.26 -20.09 -1.39
C GLU A 53 -11.22 -20.67 -2.37
N SER A 54 -10.43 -19.80 -3.02
CA SER A 54 -9.37 -20.18 -3.95
C SER A 54 -7.97 -20.33 -3.32
N GLY A 55 -7.86 -20.17 -2.00
CA GLY A 55 -6.62 -20.40 -1.23
C GLY A 55 -5.64 -19.23 -1.23
N PHE A 56 -6.02 -18.06 -1.75
CA PHE A 56 -5.20 -16.86 -1.71
C PHE A 56 -5.36 -16.14 -0.36
N VAL A 57 -4.22 -15.82 0.26
CA VAL A 57 -4.14 -15.09 1.53
C VAL A 57 -3.56 -13.70 1.28
N PRO A 58 -4.20 -12.61 1.72
CA PRO A 58 -3.64 -11.27 1.60
C PRO A 58 -2.23 -11.20 2.17
N ALA A 59 -1.30 -10.61 1.43
CA ALA A 59 0.11 -10.56 1.77
C ALA A 59 0.80 -9.30 1.24
N PHE A 60 2.01 -9.07 1.73
CA PHE A 60 2.93 -8.05 1.25
C PHE A 60 4.25 -8.70 0.85
N TYR A 61 4.88 -8.18 -0.19
CA TYR A 61 6.21 -8.59 -0.64
C TYR A 61 7.13 -7.37 -0.66
N ASP A 62 8.30 -7.50 -0.03
CA ASP A 62 9.32 -6.46 -0.05
C ASP A 62 10.43 -6.82 -1.04
N THR A 63 10.51 -6.04 -2.12
CA THR A 63 11.51 -6.20 -3.19
C THR A 63 12.95 -6.04 -2.72
N LEU A 64 13.19 -5.34 -1.61
CA LEU A 64 14.54 -5.11 -1.10
C LEU A 64 15.08 -6.32 -0.34
N SER A 65 14.24 -6.99 0.45
CA SER A 65 14.62 -8.16 1.24
C SER A 65 14.25 -9.49 0.60
N ASP A 66 13.50 -9.49 -0.50
CA ASP A 66 12.97 -10.68 -1.18
C ASP A 66 12.15 -11.55 -0.21
N ARG A 67 11.30 -10.90 0.58
CA ARG A 67 10.49 -11.54 1.62
C ARG A 67 9.02 -11.23 1.43
N SER A 68 8.21 -12.26 1.64
CA SER A 68 6.75 -12.17 1.65
C SER A 68 6.22 -12.40 3.06
N VAL A 69 5.27 -11.59 3.51
CA VAL A 69 4.58 -11.76 4.79
C VAL A 69 3.08 -11.72 4.58
N ILE A 70 2.34 -12.57 5.28
CA ILE A 70 0.88 -12.49 5.27
C ILE A 70 0.43 -11.21 5.98
N SER A 71 -0.68 -10.65 5.53
CA SER A 71 -1.35 -9.54 6.18
C SER A 71 -1.83 -9.97 7.56
N ARG A 72 -1.57 -9.13 8.57
CA ARG A 72 -1.91 -9.41 9.97
C ARG A 72 -2.53 -8.18 10.62
N TYR A 73 -3.34 -8.42 11.64
CA TYR A 73 -3.71 -7.40 12.61
C TYR A 73 -2.49 -7.02 13.47
N ALA A 74 -2.60 -5.93 14.23
CA ALA A 74 -1.55 -5.49 15.15
C ALA A 74 -1.19 -6.54 16.22
N ASP A 75 -2.11 -7.46 16.54
CA ASP A 75 -1.88 -8.58 17.47
C ASP A 75 -1.16 -9.77 16.82
N GLY A 76 -0.82 -9.67 15.52
CA GLY A 76 -0.16 -10.72 14.75
C GLY A 76 -1.09 -11.79 14.19
N SER A 77 -2.40 -11.77 14.47
CA SER A 77 -3.36 -12.71 13.87
C SER A 77 -3.56 -12.43 12.38
N GLN A 78 -3.85 -13.46 11.59
CA GLN A 78 -4.01 -13.32 10.13
C GLN A 78 -5.23 -12.46 9.79
N ALA A 79 -5.02 -11.42 8.97
CA ALA A 79 -6.08 -10.55 8.51
C ALA A 79 -6.72 -11.08 7.20
N PRO A 80 -8.06 -10.97 7.05
CA PRO A 80 -8.75 -11.34 5.81
C PRO A 80 -8.61 -10.29 4.71
N ILE A 81 -7.97 -9.15 5.02
CA ILE A 81 -7.74 -8.01 4.13
C ILE A 81 -6.31 -7.48 4.35
N HIS A 82 -5.81 -6.66 3.43
CA HIS A 82 -4.53 -5.96 3.58
C HIS A 82 -4.61 -4.91 4.70
N LEU A 83 -3.82 -5.11 5.75
CA LEU A 83 -3.62 -4.18 6.86
C LEU A 83 -2.13 -3.91 7.00
N LEU A 84 -1.75 -2.65 7.22
CA LEU A 84 -0.34 -2.27 7.38
C LEU A 84 0.20 -2.58 8.78
N ASP A 85 -0.67 -2.63 9.80
CA ASP A 85 -0.25 -2.72 11.20
C ASP A 85 0.49 -4.01 11.58
N GLY A 86 0.34 -5.06 10.76
CA GLY A 86 0.96 -6.36 10.99
C GLY A 86 2.23 -6.63 10.20
N VAL A 87 2.78 -5.62 9.49
CA VAL A 87 4.03 -5.79 8.72
C VAL A 87 5.27 -5.70 9.63
N PRO A 88 6.41 -6.26 9.19
CA PRO A 88 7.69 -6.09 9.89
C PRO A 88 8.04 -4.60 10.08
N VAL A 89 8.50 -4.26 11.28
CA VAL A 89 8.82 -2.87 11.66
C VAL A 89 9.87 -2.25 10.73
N GLU A 90 10.80 -3.06 10.23
CA GLU A 90 11.84 -2.63 9.29
C GLU A 90 11.31 -2.18 7.92
N TRP A 91 10.05 -2.50 7.60
CA TRP A 91 9.39 -2.07 6.36
C TRP A 91 8.59 -0.78 6.55
N VAL A 92 8.31 -0.38 7.79
CA VAL A 92 7.53 0.81 8.11
C VAL A 92 8.36 2.07 7.86
N SER A 93 7.78 3.04 7.16
CA SER A 93 8.39 4.37 7.01
C SER A 93 7.79 5.39 7.96
N GLU A 94 6.47 5.34 8.20
CA GLU A 94 5.78 6.32 9.03
C GLU A 94 4.65 5.68 9.84
N TYR A 95 4.35 6.33 10.97
CA TYR A 95 3.20 6.06 11.82
C TYR A 95 2.27 7.28 11.84
N ASP A 96 0.97 7.08 12.07
CA ASP A 96 0.04 8.16 12.35
C ASP A 96 0.09 8.61 13.83
N ALA A 97 -0.71 9.63 14.17
CA ALA A 97 -0.71 10.22 15.50
C ALA A 97 -1.18 9.24 16.60
N GLU A 98 -1.98 8.24 16.21
CA GLU A 98 -2.50 7.18 17.05
C GLU A 98 -1.53 5.99 17.18
N GLY A 99 -0.41 6.00 16.45
CA GLY A 99 0.64 4.97 16.51
C GLY A 99 0.41 3.78 15.58
N HIS A 100 -0.53 3.88 14.64
CA HIS A 100 -0.73 2.87 13.60
C HIS A 100 0.19 3.11 12.40
N VAL A 101 0.49 2.06 11.65
CA VAL A 101 1.37 2.15 10.48
C VAL A 101 0.66 2.91 9.37
N SER A 102 1.16 4.09 8.98
CA SER A 102 0.53 4.94 7.96
C SER A 102 1.13 4.74 6.58
N SER A 103 2.43 4.44 6.49
CA SER A 103 3.13 4.16 5.24
C SER A 103 4.27 3.15 5.38
N LEU A 104 4.54 2.43 4.29
CA LEU A 104 5.68 1.53 4.14
C LEU A 104 6.73 2.12 3.21
N ARG A 105 7.98 1.70 3.43
CA ARG A 105 9.11 2.09 2.60
C ARG A 105 8.92 1.72 1.12
N PRO A 106 9.60 2.44 0.21
CA PRO A 106 9.64 2.10 -1.20
C PRO A 106 9.96 0.62 -1.46
N GLY A 107 9.18 -0.01 -2.33
CA GLY A 107 9.42 -1.38 -2.80
C GLY A 107 8.62 -2.46 -2.09
N VAL A 108 7.74 -2.11 -1.16
CA VAL A 108 6.75 -3.03 -0.61
C VAL A 108 5.50 -3.05 -1.48
N ILE A 109 5.09 -4.24 -1.90
CA ILE A 109 3.99 -4.49 -2.85
C ILE A 109 2.88 -5.25 -2.14
N ALA A 110 1.63 -4.82 -2.32
CA ALA A 110 0.45 -5.57 -1.87
C ALA A 110 0.06 -6.66 -2.87
N GLY A 111 -0.22 -7.85 -2.37
CA GLY A 111 -0.61 -8.99 -3.20
C GLY A 111 -1.17 -10.14 -2.37
N PHE A 112 -0.96 -11.36 -2.84
CA PHE A 112 -1.50 -12.56 -2.21
C PHE A 112 -0.45 -13.67 -2.17
N LEU A 113 -0.48 -14.47 -1.10
CA LEU A 113 0.24 -15.73 -1.03
C LEU A 113 -0.71 -16.89 -1.36
N ARG A 114 -0.23 -17.81 -2.19
CA ARG A 114 -0.86 -19.11 -2.45
C ARG A 114 0.22 -20.15 -2.67
N ASP A 115 0.13 -21.27 -1.97
CA ASP A 115 1.09 -22.38 -2.06
C ASP A 115 2.57 -21.96 -1.94
N GLY A 116 2.84 -20.98 -1.06
CA GLY A 116 4.19 -20.45 -0.82
C GLY A 116 4.70 -19.47 -1.88
N ARG A 117 3.92 -19.17 -2.92
CA ARG A 117 4.25 -18.20 -3.96
C ARG A 117 3.47 -16.90 -3.78
N PHE A 118 4.16 -15.78 -3.97
CA PHE A 118 3.54 -14.45 -4.02
C PHE A 118 2.97 -14.16 -5.40
N TYR A 119 1.79 -13.54 -5.43
CA TYR A 119 1.09 -13.10 -6.61
C TYR A 119 0.68 -11.63 -6.42
N THR A 120 0.93 -10.79 -7.41
CA THR A 120 0.40 -9.42 -7.39
C THR A 120 -1.11 -9.43 -7.59
N ARG A 121 -1.76 -8.29 -7.32
CA ARG A 121 -3.21 -8.16 -7.56
C ARG A 121 -3.55 -8.32 -9.04
N GLU A 122 -2.67 -7.87 -9.93
CA GLU A 122 -2.77 -8.03 -11.39
C GLU A 122 -2.73 -9.51 -11.78
N GLU A 123 -1.74 -10.27 -11.29
CA GLU A 123 -1.61 -11.71 -11.58
C GLU A 123 -2.84 -12.50 -11.10
N VAL A 124 -3.41 -12.14 -9.93
CA VAL A 124 -4.64 -12.77 -9.44
C VAL A 124 -5.86 -12.38 -10.28
N ALA A 125 -5.95 -11.14 -10.77
CA ALA A 125 -7.05 -10.71 -11.63
C ALA A 125 -7.03 -11.39 -13.01
N GLU A 126 -5.86 -11.81 -13.48
CA GLU A 126 -5.68 -12.51 -14.76
C GLU A 126 -5.89 -14.03 -14.69
N ALA A 127 -5.86 -14.64 -13.50
CA ALA A 127 -5.93 -16.10 -13.26
C ALA A 127 -7.33 -16.74 -13.46
N LYS A 128 -8.07 -16.32 -14.48
CA LYS A 128 -9.45 -16.75 -14.81
C LYS A 128 -9.66 -18.25 -14.91
#